data_AF-A0A0F3MNZ3-F1
#
_entry.id   AF-A0A0F3MNZ3-F1
#
_cell.length_a   1.000
_cell.length_b   1.000
_cell.length_c   1.000
_cell.angle_alpha   90.00
_cell.angle_beta   90.00
_cell.angle_gamma   90.00
#
_symmetry.space_group_name_H-M   'P 1'
#
loop_
_entity.id
_entity.type
_entity.pdbx_description
1 polymer ?
#
loop_
_entity_poly.entity_id
_entity_poly.type
_entity_poly.pdbx_seq_one_letter_code
_entity_poly.pdbx_strand_id
1 'polypeptide(L)'
;MLRSLAIFPFTKDGQHGKFFSGKAELSLNSDIVVIETDHLRSVPELLAVIVQIMIVHINQTMVKGDRSRPFLIMIDEAWKLLAGKRSGEFIEEAGRIARKYNGSITLATQHR
;
A
#
# COMPACT_ATOMS: atom_id res chain seq x y z
N MET A 1 27.27 16.71 -1.33
CA MET A 1 25.81 16.61 -1.46
C MET A 1 25.45 15.14 -1.56
N LEU A 2 25.17 14.47 -0.43
CA LEU A 2 24.78 13.06 -0.39
C LEU A 2 23.37 12.93 -0.98
N ARG A 3 23.27 12.65 -2.28
CA ARG A 3 22.03 12.09 -2.81
C ARG A 3 21.81 10.79 -2.04
N SER A 4 20.70 10.70 -1.30
CA SER A 4 20.33 9.47 -0.60
C SER A 4 20.28 8.32 -1.62
N LEU A 5 21.29 7.45 -1.60
CA LEU A 5 21.40 6.28 -2.49
C LEU A 5 20.17 5.38 -2.38
N ALA A 6 19.52 5.37 -1.22
CA ALA A 6 18.31 4.60 -0.98
C ALA A 6 17.07 5.15 -1.71
N ILE A 7 16.98 6.47 -1.92
CA ILE A 7 15.83 7.11 -2.57
C ILE A 7 16.07 7.30 -4.08
N PHE A 8 17.33 7.40 -4.51
CA PHE A 8 17.70 7.63 -5.91
C PHE A 8 16.96 6.72 -6.92
N PRO A 9 16.82 5.39 -6.70
CA PRO A 9 16.10 4.50 -7.63
C PRO A 9 14.65 4.92 -7.92
N PHE A 10 14.00 5.61 -6.99
CA PHE A 10 12.60 6.04 -7.06
C PHE A 10 12.43 7.47 -7.59
N THR A 11 13.54 8.19 -7.83
CA THR A 11 13.50 9.52 -8.44
C THR A 11 13.29 9.42 -9.95
N LYS A 12 12.92 10.54 -10.60
CA LYS A 12 12.77 10.61 -12.07
C LYS A 12 13.98 10.08 -12.86
N ASP A 13 15.18 10.20 -12.28
CA ASP A 13 16.45 9.80 -12.90
C ASP A 13 16.88 8.37 -12.51
N GLY A 14 16.10 7.69 -11.67
CA GLY A 14 16.36 6.35 -11.17
C GLY A 14 15.64 5.26 -11.98
N GLN A 15 16.02 4.00 -11.75
CA GLN A 15 15.50 2.83 -12.49
C GLN A 15 13.98 2.62 -12.36
N HIS A 16 13.36 3.09 -11.28
CA HIS A 16 11.90 3.04 -11.07
C HIS A 16 11.21 4.37 -11.33
N GLY A 17 11.94 5.38 -11.82
CA GLY A 17 11.43 6.74 -12.01
C GLY A 17 10.14 6.81 -12.82
N LYS A 18 9.94 5.91 -13.79
CA LYS A 18 8.70 5.83 -14.60
C LYS A 18 7.43 5.61 -13.77
N PHE A 19 7.50 4.94 -12.62
CA PHE A 19 6.35 4.73 -11.73
C PHE A 19 5.97 5.98 -10.94
N PHE A 20 6.91 6.93 -10.79
CA PHE A 20 6.75 8.12 -9.94
C PHE A 20 6.88 9.43 -10.73
N SER A 21 7.02 9.34 -12.05
CA SER A 21 7.13 10.49 -12.95
C SER A 21 5.79 10.77 -13.59
N GLY A 22 5.19 11.92 -13.28
CA GLY A 22 3.90 12.34 -13.82
C GLY A 22 2.94 12.80 -12.72
N LYS A 23 1.69 13.05 -13.11
CA LYS A 23 0.62 13.32 -12.14
C LYS A 23 0.22 12.01 -11.47
N ALA A 24 0.09 12.03 -10.15
CA ALA A 24 -0.50 10.92 -9.41
C ALA A 24 -2.02 10.90 -9.66
N GLU A 25 -2.48 10.08 -10.60
CA GLU A 25 -3.90 9.94 -10.98
C GLU A 25 -4.58 8.74 -10.30
N LEU A 26 -4.18 8.40 -9.07
CA LEU A 26 -4.85 7.35 -8.30
C LEU A 26 -6.18 7.87 -7.74
N SER A 27 -7.29 7.42 -8.30
CA SER A 27 -8.63 7.65 -7.75
C SER A 27 -9.10 6.45 -6.94
N LEU A 28 -9.37 6.65 -5.64
CA LEU A 28 -10.01 5.66 -4.77
C LEU A 28 -11.52 5.90 -4.62
N ASN A 29 -12.14 6.63 -5.56
CA ASN A 29 -13.54 7.05 -5.49
C ASN A 29 -14.53 6.05 -6.15
N SER A 30 -14.09 4.83 -6.43
CA SER A 30 -14.96 3.77 -6.93
C SER A 30 -15.36 2.85 -5.79
N ASP A 31 -16.53 2.21 -5.88
CA ASP A 31 -16.98 1.26 -4.85
C ASP A 31 -16.04 0.04 -4.74
N ILE A 32 -15.34 -0.30 -5.84
CA ILE A 32 -14.30 -1.32 -5.88
C ILE A 32 -13.09 -0.76 -6.62
N VAL A 33 -11.90 -0.92 -6.02
CA VAL A 33 -10.61 -0.61 -6.64
C VAL A 33 -9.73 -1.85 -6.53
N VAL A 34 -9.27 -2.34 -7.68
CA VAL A 34 -8.38 -3.52 -7.77
C VAL A 34 -7.02 -3.07 -8.28
N ILE A 35 -5.96 -3.56 -7.65
CA ILE A 35 -4.58 -3.25 -8.01
C ILE A 35 -3.86 -4.55 -8.30
N GLU A 36 -3.57 -4.75 -9.58
CA GLU A 36 -2.79 -5.89 -10.03
C GLU A 36 -1.31 -5.64 -9.77
N THR A 37 -0.71 -6.49 -8.93
CA THR A 37 0.70 -6.39 -8.54
C THR A 37 1.59 -7.44 -9.20
N ASP A 38 1.05 -8.22 -10.14
CA ASP A 38 1.75 -9.36 -10.73
C ASP A 38 3.07 -8.97 -11.40
N HIS A 39 3.03 -7.92 -12.22
CA HIS A 39 4.21 -7.36 -12.87
C HIS A 39 5.23 -6.73 -11.90
N LEU A 40 4.83 -6.45 -10.65
CA LEU A 40 5.66 -5.86 -9.61
C LEU A 40 6.29 -6.92 -8.70
N ARG A 41 5.84 -8.18 -8.76
CA ARG A 41 6.39 -9.27 -7.91
C ARG A 41 7.86 -9.56 -8.19
N SER A 42 8.35 -9.22 -9.38
CA SER A 42 9.76 -9.37 -9.77
C SER A 42 10.68 -8.30 -9.16
N VAL A 43 10.11 -7.25 -8.55
CA VAL A 43 10.85 -6.13 -7.95
C VAL A 43 10.30 -5.82 -6.55
N PRO A 44 10.68 -6.61 -5.52
CA PRO A 44 10.12 -6.53 -4.17
C PRO A 44 10.21 -5.15 -3.52
N GLU A 45 11.28 -4.40 -3.77
CA GLU A 45 11.50 -3.06 -3.25
C GLU A 45 10.50 -2.04 -3.82
N LEU A 46 10.12 -2.19 -5.09
CA LEU A 46 9.12 -1.34 -5.73
C LEU A 46 7.72 -1.67 -5.21
N LEU A 47 7.44 -2.96 -5.04
CA LEU A 47 6.18 -3.43 -4.46
C LEU A 47 5.96 -2.86 -3.05
N ALA A 48 6.99 -2.90 -2.20
CA ALA A 48 6.93 -2.34 -0.84
C ALA A 48 6.59 -0.85 -0.84
N VAL A 49 7.23 -0.06 -1.72
CA VAL A 49 6.96 1.38 -1.83
C VAL A 49 5.55 1.65 -2.33
N ILE A 50 5.08 0.92 -3.35
CA ILE A 50 3.72 1.07 -3.88
C ILE A 50 2.68 0.74 -2.80
N VAL A 51 2.83 -0.38 -2.10
CA VAL A 51 1.92 -0.76 -1.01
C VAL A 51 1.89 0.31 0.09
N GLN A 52 3.05 0.86 0.48
CA GLN A 52 3.12 1.93 1.46
C GLN A 52 2.34 3.18 1.00
N ILE A 53 2.51 3.58 -0.26
CA ILE A 53 1.76 4.71 -0.85
C ILE A 53 0.25 4.43 -0.83
N MET A 54 -0.15 3.20 -1.18
CA MET A 54 -1.55 2.79 -1.15
C MET A 54 -2.17 2.89 0.24
N ILE A 55 -1.48 2.39 1.27
CA ILE A 55 -1.93 2.50 2.66
C ILE A 55 -2.10 3.97 3.06
N VAL A 56 -1.16 4.85 2.67
CA VAL A 56 -1.27 6.29 2.93
C VAL A 56 -2.49 6.90 2.24
N HIS A 57 -2.74 6.58 0.97
CA HIS A 57 -3.92 7.05 0.25
C HIS A 57 -5.22 6.54 0.87
N ILE A 58 -5.29 5.26 1.23
CA ILE A 58 -6.47 4.67 1.91
C ILE A 58 -6.70 5.38 3.25
N ASN A 59 -5.66 5.58 4.06
CA ASN A 59 -5.74 6.32 5.32
C ASN A 59 -6.27 7.76 5.11
N GLN A 60 -5.78 8.47 4.10
CA GLN A 60 -6.27 9.82 3.79
C GLN A 60 -7.74 9.82 3.36
N THR A 61 -8.14 8.87 2.51
CA THR A 61 -9.54 8.69 2.10
C THR A 61 -10.42 8.37 3.30
N MET A 62 -10.00 7.48 4.20
CA MET A 62 -10.74 7.14 5.42
C MET A 62 -10.90 8.33 6.36
N VAL A 63 -9.84 9.10 6.59
CA VAL A 63 -9.88 10.24 7.52
C VAL A 63 -10.76 11.37 6.99
N LYS A 64 -10.79 11.58 5.66
CA LYS A 64 -11.57 12.63 5.01
C LYS A 64 -12.98 12.20 4.59
N GLY A 65 -13.24 10.90 4.51
CA GLY A 65 -14.49 10.32 4.02
C GLY A 65 -15.60 10.27 5.06
N ASP A 66 -16.79 9.90 4.60
CA ASP A 66 -17.93 9.65 5.47
C ASP A 66 -17.73 8.35 6.27
N ARG A 67 -17.72 8.47 7.60
CA ARG A 67 -17.55 7.34 8.53
C ARG A 67 -18.75 6.37 8.53
N SER A 68 -19.86 6.74 7.88
CA SER A 68 -21.03 5.88 7.75
C SER A 68 -20.83 4.78 6.70
N ARG A 69 -19.96 4.99 5.71
CA ARG A 69 -19.71 4.02 4.63
C ARG A 69 -18.66 3.00 5.07
N PRO A 70 -19.01 1.71 5.19
CA PRO A 70 -18.02 0.68 5.48
C PRO A 70 -17.07 0.49 4.31
N PHE A 71 -15.82 0.14 4.61
CA PHE A 71 -14.82 -0.18 3.59
C PHE A 71 -14.06 -1.45 3.97
N LEU A 72 -13.50 -2.11 2.96
CA LEU A 72 -12.71 -3.32 3.11
C LEU A 72 -11.39 -3.14 2.35
N ILE A 73 -10.28 -3.41 3.03
CA ILE A 73 -8.97 -3.53 2.39
C ILE A 73 -8.66 -5.03 2.30
N MET A 74 -8.51 -5.53 1.08
CA MET A 74 -8.07 -6.90 0.85
C MET A 74 -6.66 -6.91 0.29
N ILE A 75 -5.77 -7.68 0.93
CA ILE A 75 -4.38 -7.84 0.47
C ILE A 75 -4.17 -9.33 0.19
N ASP A 76 -4.05 -9.65 -1.10
CA ASP A 76 -3.64 -10.98 -1.55
C ASP A 76 -2.11 -11.12 -1.50
N GLU A 77 -1.63 -12.32 -1.23
CA GLU A 77 -0.21 -12.63 -1.00
C GLU A 77 0.48 -11.73 0.03
N ALA A 78 -0.26 -11.39 1.10
CA ALA A 78 0.22 -10.50 2.16
C ALA A 78 1.49 -11.02 2.86
N TRP A 79 1.83 -12.30 2.73
CA TRP A 79 3.02 -12.91 3.34
C TRP A 79 4.33 -12.21 2.94
N LYS A 80 4.43 -11.66 1.72
CA LYS A 80 5.63 -10.92 1.28
C LYS A 80 5.78 -9.59 2.01
N LEU A 81 4.66 -8.92 2.27
CA LEU A 81 4.60 -7.72 3.11
C LEU A 81 4.81 -8.08 4.60
N LEU A 82 4.49 -9.33 4.96
CA LEU A 82 4.55 -9.86 6.31
C LEU A 82 5.87 -10.54 6.70
N ALA A 83 6.82 -10.70 5.79
CA ALA A 83 8.03 -11.51 6.02
C ALA A 83 9.03 -10.93 7.04
N GLY A 84 8.84 -9.70 7.55
CA GLY A 84 9.71 -9.07 8.55
C GLY A 84 9.12 -9.06 9.96
N LYS A 85 9.94 -9.11 11.02
CA LYS A 85 9.50 -9.03 12.44
C LYS A 85 8.55 -7.86 12.77
N ARG A 86 8.59 -6.77 12.00
CA ARG A 86 7.79 -5.55 12.20
C ARG A 86 6.43 -5.55 11.50
N SER A 87 6.11 -6.63 10.77
CA SER A 87 4.92 -6.67 9.92
C SER A 87 3.64 -7.00 10.66
N GLY A 88 3.71 -7.89 11.67
CA GLY A 88 2.57 -8.25 12.51
C GLY A 88 2.03 -7.04 13.26
N GLU A 89 2.93 -6.25 13.87
CA GLU A 89 2.60 -4.98 14.53
C GLU A 89 1.94 -3.99 13.57
N PHE A 90 2.44 -3.90 12.33
CA PHE A 90 1.88 -3.02 11.31
C PHE A 90 0.43 -3.41 10.95
N ILE A 91 0.17 -4.70 10.75
CA ILE A 91 -1.18 -5.18 10.40
C ILE A 91 -2.14 -5.02 11.57
N GLU A 92 -1.69 -5.28 12.80
CA GLU A 92 -2.51 -5.06 13.99
C GLU A 92 -2.89 -3.58 14.16
N GLU A 93 -1.94 -2.68 13.96
CA GLU A 93 -2.16 -1.23 13.95
C GLU A 93 -3.17 -0.83 12.89
N ALA A 94 -2.95 -1.28 11.64
CA ALA A 94 -3.82 -0.97 10.53
C ALA A 94 -5.24 -1.52 10.74
N GLY A 95 -5.39 -2.73 11.29
CA GLY A 95 -6.67 -3.32 11.63
C GLY A 95 -7.41 -2.53 12.72
N ARG A 96 -6.68 -2.02 13.72
CA ARG A 96 -7.26 -1.18 14.78
C ARG A 96 -7.77 0.16 14.25
N ILE A 97 -7.01 0.78 13.35
CA ILE A 97 -7.41 1.99 12.65
C ILE A 97 -8.64 1.71 11.81
N ALA A 98 -8.65 0.64 11.02
CA ALA A 98 -9.77 0.30 10.15
C ALA A 98 -11.08 0.13 10.95
N ARG A 99 -11.02 -0.61 12.07
CA ARG A 99 -12.17 -0.79 12.97
C ARG A 99 -12.73 0.55 13.49
N LYS A 100 -11.87 1.53 13.79
CA LYS A 100 -12.30 2.86 14.25
C LYS A 100 -13.13 3.61 13.20
N TYR A 101 -12.92 3.32 11.92
CA TYR A 101 -13.59 3.96 10.79
C TYR A 101 -14.62 3.04 10.10
N ASN A 102 -15.18 2.07 10.84
CA ASN A 102 -16.19 1.13 10.33
C ASN A 102 -15.71 0.29 9.13
N GLY A 103 -14.42 -0.02 9.07
CA GLY A 103 -13.87 -0.89 8.04
C GLY A 103 -13.04 -2.04 8.60
N SER A 104 -12.49 -2.82 7.68
CA SER A 104 -11.76 -4.05 7.99
C SER A 104 -10.60 -4.27 7.03
N ILE A 105 -9.64 -5.07 7.48
CA ILE A 105 -8.52 -5.55 6.68
C ILE A 105 -8.61 -7.08 6.60
N THR A 106 -8.56 -7.62 5.40
CA THR A 106 -8.52 -9.04 5.12
C THR A 106 -7.24 -9.39 4.38
N LEU A 107 -6.59 -10.45 4.83
CA LEU A 107 -5.34 -10.93 4.27
C LEU A 107 -5.56 -12.33 3.74
N ALA A 108 -5.17 -12.57 2.49
CA ALA A 108 -5.11 -13.91 1.92
C ALA A 108 -3.63 -14.29 1.78
N THR A 109 -3.27 -15.48 2.28
CA THR A 109 -1.92 -16.02 2.18
C THR A 109 -1.97 -17.51 1.81
N GLN A 110 -0.99 -17.98 1.04
CA GLN A 110 -0.88 -19.39 0.62
C GLN A 110 0.22 -20.17 1.37
N HIS A 111 1.03 -19.48 2.17
CA HIS A 111 2.09 -20.08 2.98
C HIS A 111 1.69 -20.00 4.45
N ARG A 112 1.66 -21.17 5.10
CA ARG A 112 1.39 -21.35 6.52
C ARG A 112 2.69 -21.42 7.30
#